data_AF-T1E7N7-F1
#
_entry.id   AF-T1E7N7-F1
#
_cell.length_a   1.000
_cell.length_b   1.000
_cell.length_c   1.000
_cell.angle_alpha   90.00
_cell.angle_beta   90.00
_cell.angle_gamma   90.00
#
_symmetry.space_group_name_H-M   'P 1'
#
loop_
_entity.id
_entity.type
_entity.pdbx_description
1 polymer ?
#
loop_
_entity_poly.entity_id
_entity_poly.type
_entity_poly.pdbx_seq_one_letter_code
_entity_poly.pdbx_strand_id
1 'polypeptide(L)'
;MKEEGKPSTFNATQNIYGFIQDVRLRRTTGSYKLTSKTLSLLTELVAKEKWNTAEDLLAVIRSQGVILSQALPHDIVIANTIRRVVKIVREEYDSPRVMNVDDAQSILSLHKLVTQGADPERGDYSKPMPGLKNALLDHLSEIETELETTAESISMQAAEHIHSAELIMTIGYSRAVEKFLKKAAETRPIEVVVIECAPDCRGQQLAANLARAKIQTTLISDAAVFAIMSRINKVIIGTHSVLANGGLQAVCGTYSLALSAKHFSVPVVVLAPTYKLAPVHLCNYEQGDFNILGNTEAILPFRSQAARLYEGLQSTL
;
A
#
# COMPACT_ATOMS: atom_id res chain seq x y z
N MET A 1 -14.09 -31.41 40.22
CA MET A 1 -14.97 -30.32 39.73
C MET A 1 -14.17 -29.56 38.69
N LYS A 2 -14.61 -29.58 37.43
CA LYS A 2 -13.93 -28.92 36.31
C LYS A 2 -14.02 -27.41 36.52
N GLU A 3 -12.89 -26.72 36.45
CA GLU A 3 -12.86 -25.26 36.36
C GLU A 3 -13.56 -24.85 35.07
N GLU A 4 -14.71 -24.20 35.21
CA GLU A 4 -15.42 -23.54 34.12
C GLU A 4 -14.54 -22.41 33.59
N GLY A 5 -14.11 -22.54 32.35
CA GLY A 5 -13.39 -21.49 31.63
C GLY A 5 -14.25 -20.23 31.57
N LYS A 6 -13.77 -19.15 32.18
CA LYS A 6 -14.32 -17.80 31.97
C LYS A 6 -14.39 -17.51 30.46
N PRO A 7 -15.51 -17.00 29.94
CA PRO A 7 -15.55 -16.54 28.56
C PRO A 7 -14.53 -15.40 28.43
N SER A 8 -13.54 -15.58 27.56
CA SER A 8 -12.60 -14.51 27.21
C SER A 8 -13.42 -13.37 26.60
N THR A 9 -13.63 -12.31 27.38
CA THR A 9 -14.25 -11.09 26.88
C THR A 9 -13.37 -10.57 25.75
N PHE A 10 -13.90 -10.58 24.53
CA PHE A 10 -13.19 -10.04 23.37
C PHE A 10 -12.89 -8.57 23.62
N ASN A 11 -11.65 -8.25 23.96
CA ASN A 11 -11.21 -6.90 24.17
C ASN A 11 -10.56 -6.40 22.88
N ALA A 12 -11.40 -5.89 21.96
CA ALA A 12 -10.99 -5.38 20.67
C ALA A 12 -9.79 -4.41 20.78
N THR A 13 -9.79 -3.59 21.83
CA THR A 13 -8.75 -2.61 22.12
C THR A 13 -7.40 -3.25 22.45
N GLN A 14 -7.37 -4.38 23.18
CA GLN A 14 -6.12 -5.09 23.47
C GLN A 14 -5.48 -5.70 22.23
N ASN A 15 -6.30 -6.25 21.32
CA ASN A 15 -5.80 -6.80 20.05
C ASN A 15 -5.18 -5.73 19.16
N ILE A 16 -5.76 -4.52 19.17
CA ILE A 16 -5.25 -3.37 18.42
C ILE A 16 -3.90 -2.90 18.98
N TYR A 17 -3.75 -2.80 20.31
CA TYR A 17 -2.45 -2.45 20.90
C TYR A 17 -1.38 -3.51 20.63
N GLY A 18 -1.73 -4.80 20.67
CA GLY A 18 -0.84 -5.88 20.29
C GLY A 18 -0.39 -5.77 18.82
N PHE A 19 -1.32 -5.46 17.92
CA PHE A 19 -1.01 -5.22 16.51
C PHE A 19 -0.09 -4.01 16.31
N ILE A 20 -0.38 -2.88 16.97
CA ILE A 20 0.48 -1.68 16.93
C ILE A 20 1.90 -2.03 17.39
N GLN A 21 2.03 -2.77 18.49
CA GLN A 21 3.32 -3.21 19.01
C GLN A 21 4.07 -4.09 18.00
N ASP A 22 3.39 -5.05 17.37
CA ASP A 22 3.99 -5.94 16.38
C ASP A 22 4.47 -5.20 15.12
N VAL A 23 3.76 -4.15 14.70
CA VAL A 23 4.18 -3.31 13.57
C VAL A 23 5.39 -2.45 13.98
N ARG A 24 5.36 -1.80 15.15
CA ARG A 24 6.48 -0.99 15.65
C ARG A 24 7.76 -1.80 15.85
N LEU A 25 7.63 -3.04 16.31
CA LEU A 25 8.75 -3.98 16.45
C LEU A 25 9.20 -4.61 15.12
N ARG A 26 8.62 -4.19 13.98
CA ARG A 26 8.90 -4.73 12.63
C ARG A 26 8.73 -6.25 12.52
N ARG A 27 7.88 -6.86 13.36
CA ARG A 27 7.52 -8.29 13.26
C ARG A 27 6.60 -8.54 12.07
N THR A 28 5.69 -7.60 11.82
CA THR A 28 4.85 -7.59 10.62
C THR A 28 5.37 -6.56 9.65
N THR A 29 5.94 -7.00 8.53
CA THR A 29 6.46 -6.10 7.49
C THR A 29 5.85 -6.41 6.12
N GLY A 30 5.68 -5.35 5.33
CA GLY A 30 5.19 -5.41 3.97
C GLY A 30 3.70 -5.11 3.86
N SER A 31 3.36 -4.38 2.80
CA SER A 31 2.01 -3.84 2.58
C SER A 31 0.93 -4.92 2.66
N TYR A 32 1.12 -6.06 1.99
CA TYR A 32 0.15 -7.16 1.98
C TYR A 32 -0.17 -7.71 3.38
N LYS A 33 0.87 -7.99 4.19
CA LYS A 33 0.70 -8.56 5.52
C LYS A 33 0.00 -7.57 6.46
N LEU A 34 0.30 -6.27 6.31
CA LEU A 34 -0.36 -5.21 7.06
C LEU A 34 -1.84 -5.10 6.66
N THR A 35 -2.16 -5.09 5.37
CA THR A 35 -3.54 -5.10 4.87
C THR A 35 -4.32 -6.29 5.39
N SER A 36 -3.81 -7.51 5.20
CA SER A 36 -4.48 -8.76 5.59
C SER A 36 -4.75 -8.81 7.09
N LYS A 37 -3.76 -8.45 7.93
CA LYS A 37 -3.98 -8.37 9.39
C LYS A 37 -4.97 -7.28 9.78
N THR A 38 -4.92 -6.11 9.14
CA THR A 38 -5.88 -5.02 9.41
C THR A 38 -7.30 -5.45 9.04
N LEU A 39 -7.47 -6.10 7.88
CA LEU A 39 -8.75 -6.62 7.43
C LEU A 39 -9.29 -7.67 8.40
N SER A 40 -8.46 -8.64 8.80
CA SER A 40 -8.82 -9.65 9.79
C SER A 40 -9.27 -9.05 11.11
N LEU A 41 -8.57 -8.03 11.63
CA LEU A 41 -8.99 -7.30 12.84
C LEU A 41 -10.35 -6.61 12.68
N LEU A 42 -10.60 -5.99 11.52
CA LEU A 42 -11.88 -5.34 11.23
C LEU A 42 -13.02 -6.36 11.05
N THR A 43 -12.76 -7.50 10.39
CA THR A 43 -13.72 -8.61 10.27
C THR A 43 -14.08 -9.17 11.65
N GLU A 44 -13.09 -9.37 12.53
CA GLU A 44 -13.35 -9.80 13.91
C GLU A 44 -14.17 -8.79 14.69
N LEU A 45 -13.92 -7.49 14.51
CA LEU A 45 -14.69 -6.40 15.13
C LEU A 45 -16.16 -6.45 14.69
N VAL A 46 -16.41 -6.51 13.38
CA VAL A 46 -17.78 -6.61 12.82
C VAL A 46 -18.50 -7.88 13.30
N ALA A 47 -17.78 -9.00 13.40
CA ALA A 47 -18.34 -10.30 13.79
C ALA A 47 -18.64 -10.41 15.29
N LYS A 48 -17.73 -9.96 16.17
CA LYS A 48 -17.80 -10.22 17.62
C LYS A 48 -18.45 -9.10 18.41
N GLU A 49 -18.38 -7.86 17.92
CA GLU A 49 -18.95 -6.72 18.62
C GLU A 49 -20.47 -6.64 18.45
N LYS A 50 -21.15 -6.13 19.48
CA LYS A 50 -22.60 -5.94 19.47
C LYS A 50 -22.89 -4.52 19.03
N TRP A 51 -23.45 -4.38 17.84
CA TRP A 51 -23.91 -3.12 17.27
C TRP A 51 -25.34 -3.32 16.74
N ASN A 52 -26.20 -2.32 16.94
CA ASN A 52 -27.60 -2.38 16.54
C ASN A 52 -27.87 -1.54 15.30
N THR A 53 -27.10 -0.47 15.11
CA THR A 53 -27.23 0.47 14.00
C THR A 53 -25.92 0.53 13.21
N ALA A 54 -26.00 0.98 11.95
CA ALA A 54 -24.80 1.21 11.15
C ALA A 54 -23.99 2.40 11.69
N GLU A 55 -24.65 3.36 12.33
CA GLU A 55 -24.00 4.47 13.02
C GLU A 55 -23.08 4.00 14.14
N ASP A 56 -23.56 3.09 15.01
CA ASP A 56 -22.75 2.52 16.09
C ASP A 56 -21.50 1.83 15.53
N LEU A 57 -21.67 1.00 14.49
CA LEU A 57 -20.56 0.28 13.85
C LEU A 57 -19.55 1.26 13.24
N LEU A 58 -20.03 2.29 12.54
CA LEU A 58 -19.17 3.32 11.96
C LEU A 58 -18.41 4.10 13.03
N ALA A 59 -19.04 4.40 14.16
CA ALA A 59 -18.40 5.07 15.29
C ALA A 59 -17.26 4.23 15.87
N VAL A 60 -17.48 2.92 16.05
CA VAL A 60 -16.45 2.02 16.56
C VAL A 60 -15.30 1.83 15.57
N ILE A 61 -15.58 1.60 14.29
CA ILE A 61 -14.52 1.46 13.28
C ILE A 61 -13.70 2.75 13.17
N ARG A 62 -14.34 3.93 13.24
CA ARG A 62 -13.64 5.21 13.20
C ARG A 62 -12.78 5.44 14.43
N SER A 63 -13.27 5.15 15.64
CA SER A 63 -12.48 5.35 16.86
C SER A 63 -11.21 4.51 16.84
N GLN A 64 -11.33 3.22 16.48
CA GLN A 64 -10.19 2.32 16.33
C GLN A 64 -9.28 2.73 15.17
N GLY A 65 -9.86 3.19 14.06
CA GLY A 65 -9.12 3.65 12.90
C GLY A 65 -8.29 4.91 13.17
N VAL A 66 -8.81 5.84 13.98
CA VAL A 66 -8.05 7.03 14.43
C VAL A 66 -6.86 6.61 15.28
N ILE A 67 -7.05 5.68 16.22
CA ILE A 67 -5.96 5.16 17.06
C ILE A 67 -4.86 4.52 16.19
N LEU A 68 -5.24 3.66 15.23
CA LEU A 68 -4.28 3.01 14.33
C LEU A 68 -3.55 4.02 13.44
N SER A 69 -4.27 4.96 12.84
CA SER A 69 -3.69 5.97 11.95
C SER A 69 -2.76 6.95 12.67
N GLN A 70 -3.05 7.28 13.93
CA GLN A 70 -2.17 8.12 14.76
C GLN A 70 -0.95 7.34 15.26
N ALA A 71 -1.12 6.05 15.57
CA ALA A 71 -0.02 5.23 16.05
C ALA A 71 0.99 4.86 14.95
N LEU A 72 0.52 4.74 13.71
CA LEU A 72 1.28 4.28 12.53
C LEU A 72 0.98 5.16 11.29
N PRO A 73 1.41 6.44 11.28
CA PRO A 73 1.08 7.38 10.20
C PRO A 73 1.73 7.02 8.86
N HIS A 74 2.86 6.32 8.86
CA HIS A 74 3.61 5.97 7.65
C HIS A 74 3.01 4.77 6.88
N ASP A 75 2.29 3.88 7.56
CA ASP A 75 1.69 2.70 6.93
C ASP A 75 0.30 3.05 6.40
N ILE A 76 0.28 3.85 5.32
CA ILE A 76 -0.94 4.42 4.71
C ILE A 76 -1.96 3.33 4.34
N VAL A 77 -1.47 2.13 4.02
CA VAL A 77 -2.27 0.96 3.68
C VAL A 77 -3.25 0.56 4.79
N ILE A 78 -2.89 0.74 6.06
CA ILE A 78 -3.78 0.47 7.21
C ILE A 78 -4.97 1.42 7.16
N ALA A 79 -4.69 2.73 7.05
CA ALA A 79 -5.72 3.75 6.96
C ALA A 79 -6.60 3.61 5.71
N ASN A 80 -6.03 3.19 4.57
CA ASN A 80 -6.80 2.90 3.35
C ASN A 80 -7.75 1.74 3.53
N THR A 81 -7.30 0.66 4.18
CA THR A 81 -8.13 -0.52 4.48
C THR A 81 -9.32 -0.11 5.36
N ILE A 82 -9.08 0.66 6.41
CA ILE A 82 -10.14 1.18 7.28
C ILE A 82 -11.14 2.04 6.49
N ARG A 83 -10.66 2.97 5.66
CA ARG A 83 -11.53 3.82 4.82
C ARG A 83 -12.35 2.98 3.84
N ARG A 84 -11.76 1.93 3.27
CA ARG A 84 -12.45 0.99 2.37
C ARG A 84 -13.57 0.26 3.12
N VAL A 85 -13.31 -0.25 4.32
CA VAL A 85 -14.34 -0.89 5.16
C VAL A 85 -15.45 0.09 5.55
N VAL A 86 -15.11 1.32 5.96
CA VAL A 86 -16.10 2.37 6.24
C VAL A 86 -16.98 2.68 5.02
N LYS A 87 -16.39 2.67 3.82
CA LYS A 87 -17.13 2.89 2.57
C LYS A 87 -18.11 1.74 2.31
N ILE A 88 -17.68 0.49 2.48
CA ILE A 88 -18.52 -0.70 2.30
C ILE A 88 -19.70 -0.69 3.27
N VAL A 89 -19.47 -0.33 4.54
CA VAL A 89 -20.56 -0.23 5.53
C VAL A 89 -21.63 0.76 5.08
N ARG A 90 -21.24 1.88 4.46
CA ARG A 90 -22.19 2.84 3.93
C ARG A 90 -22.89 2.32 2.67
N GLU A 91 -22.14 1.74 1.74
CA GLU A 91 -22.69 1.23 0.47
C GLU A 91 -23.69 0.09 0.72
N GLU A 92 -23.40 -0.83 1.63
CA GLU A 92 -24.33 -1.92 1.98
C GLU A 92 -25.60 -1.43 2.65
N TYR A 93 -25.48 -0.39 3.50
CA TYR A 93 -26.63 0.21 4.15
C TYR A 93 -27.51 0.99 3.16
N ASP A 94 -26.88 1.70 2.22
CA ASP A 94 -27.56 2.52 1.22
C ASP A 94 -28.04 1.71 0.00
N SER A 95 -27.50 0.50 -0.24
CA SER A 95 -27.84 -0.41 -1.34
C SER A 95 -29.37 -0.58 -1.58
N PRO A 96 -30.19 -0.93 -0.57
CA PRO A 96 -31.64 -1.03 -0.74
C PRO A 96 -32.33 0.32 -0.99
N ARG A 97 -31.72 1.44 -0.58
CA ARG A 97 -32.28 2.80 -0.79
C ARG A 97 -32.03 3.30 -2.22
N VAL A 98 -30.91 2.92 -2.83
CA VAL A 98 -30.55 3.31 -4.20
C VAL A 98 -31.44 2.62 -5.24
N MET A 99 -31.94 1.41 -4.98
CA MET A 99 -32.87 0.69 -5.88
C MET A 99 -34.21 1.42 -6.13
N ASN A 100 -34.58 2.39 -5.30
CA ASN A 100 -35.85 3.13 -5.41
C ASN A 100 -35.72 4.48 -6.14
N VAL A 101 -34.51 4.85 -6.58
CA VAL A 101 -34.22 6.16 -7.18
C VAL A 101 -33.69 5.96 -8.60
N ASP A 102 -34.61 5.94 -9.57
CA ASP A 102 -34.33 5.99 -11.02
C ASP A 102 -33.72 7.34 -11.37
N ASP A 103 -32.42 7.50 -11.19
CA ASP A 103 -31.88 8.85 -11.28
C ASP A 103 -30.40 8.89 -11.65
N ALA A 104 -30.13 8.55 -12.91
CA ALA A 104 -28.86 8.82 -13.58
C ALA A 104 -28.45 10.31 -13.52
N GLN A 105 -29.38 11.21 -13.21
CA GLN A 105 -29.15 12.65 -13.07
C GLN A 105 -28.83 13.06 -11.62
N SER A 106 -29.28 12.32 -10.60
CA SER A 106 -28.93 12.54 -9.19
C SER A 106 -27.47 12.20 -8.83
N ILE A 107 -26.71 11.61 -9.75
CA ILE A 107 -25.32 11.19 -9.56
C ILE A 107 -24.35 12.38 -9.66
N LEU A 108 -24.71 13.44 -10.38
CA LEU A 108 -23.85 14.61 -10.59
C LEU A 108 -23.86 15.55 -9.39
N SER A 109 -22.69 15.76 -8.77
CA SER A 109 -22.53 16.64 -7.61
C SER A 109 -23.01 18.07 -7.85
N LEU A 110 -22.86 18.58 -9.09
CA LEU A 110 -23.36 19.90 -9.48
C LEU A 110 -24.88 19.92 -9.62
N HIS A 111 -25.49 18.84 -10.09
CA HIS A 111 -26.94 18.74 -10.19
C HIS A 111 -27.56 18.70 -8.79
N LYS A 112 -26.95 18.00 -7.82
CA LYS A 112 -27.37 18.00 -6.41
C LYS A 112 -27.41 19.39 -5.78
N LEU A 113 -26.47 20.29 -6.14
CA LEU A 113 -26.48 21.67 -5.68
C LEU A 113 -27.68 22.47 -6.23
N VAL A 114 -28.17 22.10 -7.41
CA VAL A 114 -29.27 22.79 -8.10
C VAL A 114 -30.63 22.18 -7.77
N THR A 115 -30.72 20.87 -7.55
CA THR A 115 -32.00 20.17 -7.37
C THR A 115 -32.47 20.01 -5.94
N GLN A 116 -31.59 20.03 -4.92
CA GLN A 116 -32.04 19.87 -3.53
C GLN A 116 -31.18 20.65 -2.53
N GLY A 117 -31.85 21.47 -1.71
CA GLY A 117 -31.45 21.57 -0.30
C GLY A 117 -31.51 20.17 0.29
N ALA A 118 -30.37 19.70 0.80
CA ALA A 118 -30.12 18.45 1.52
C ALA A 118 -31.28 17.44 1.55
N ASP A 119 -31.18 16.37 0.76
CA ASP A 119 -31.93 15.12 0.99
C ASP A 119 -31.70 14.68 2.46
N PRO A 120 -32.66 14.88 3.39
CA PRO A 120 -32.39 14.76 4.82
C PRO A 120 -32.26 13.30 5.28
N GLU A 121 -32.60 12.33 4.43
CA GLU A 121 -32.46 10.90 4.73
C GLU A 121 -31.12 10.29 4.25
N ARG A 122 -30.35 11.00 3.40
CA ARG A 122 -29.00 10.58 2.99
C ARG A 122 -28.00 10.86 4.13
N GLY A 123 -27.66 9.82 4.87
CA GLY A 123 -26.74 9.90 6.01
C GLY A 123 -27.39 9.63 7.37
N ASP A 124 -28.71 9.37 7.41
CA ASP A 124 -29.35 8.82 8.61
C ASP A 124 -29.10 7.30 8.69
N TYR A 125 -28.04 6.96 9.44
CA TYR A 125 -27.57 5.59 9.69
C TYR A 125 -28.15 4.99 10.99
N SER A 126 -29.10 5.69 11.63
CA SER A 126 -29.63 5.32 12.93
C SER A 126 -30.71 4.23 12.85
N LYS A 127 -31.31 4.00 11.66
CA LYS A 127 -32.33 2.94 11.48
C LYS A 127 -31.66 1.55 11.40
N PRO A 128 -32.08 0.55 12.18
CA PRO A 128 -31.49 -0.79 12.12
C PRO A 128 -31.89 -1.52 10.82
N MET A 129 -30.93 -2.19 10.20
CA MET A 129 -31.16 -2.98 8.98
C MET A 129 -30.89 -4.47 9.26
N PRO A 130 -31.92 -5.34 9.18
CA PRO A 130 -31.73 -6.78 9.36
C PRO A 130 -30.89 -7.34 8.21
N GLY A 131 -29.95 -8.24 8.53
CA GLY A 131 -29.10 -8.89 7.52
C GLY A 131 -27.83 -8.12 7.13
N LEU A 132 -27.69 -6.84 7.52
CA LEU A 132 -26.51 -6.03 7.22
C LEU A 132 -25.21 -6.71 7.67
N LYS A 133 -25.22 -7.33 8.85
CA LYS A 133 -24.04 -8.00 9.39
C LYS A 133 -23.52 -9.12 8.48
N ASN A 134 -24.42 -9.94 7.93
CA ASN A 134 -24.02 -11.05 7.06
C ASN A 134 -23.50 -10.53 5.73
N ALA A 135 -24.20 -9.56 5.13
CA ALA A 135 -23.76 -8.91 3.90
C ALA A 135 -22.36 -8.28 4.04
N LEU A 136 -22.09 -7.62 5.18
CA LEU A 136 -20.77 -7.07 5.46
C LEU A 136 -19.69 -8.15 5.60
N LEU A 137 -19.97 -9.26 6.27
CA LEU A 137 -19.01 -10.36 6.41
C LEU A 137 -18.71 -11.01 5.06
N ASP A 138 -19.72 -11.18 4.22
CA ASP A 138 -19.57 -11.70 2.85
C ASP A 138 -18.69 -10.76 2.01
N HIS A 139 -18.95 -9.45 2.01
CA HIS A 139 -18.13 -8.46 1.31
C HIS A 139 -16.69 -8.34 1.85
N LEU A 140 -16.49 -8.46 3.16
CA LEU A 140 -15.14 -8.49 3.74
C LEU A 140 -14.37 -9.74 3.31
N SER A 141 -15.03 -10.88 3.20
CA SER A 141 -14.42 -12.11 2.69
C SER A 141 -14.06 -12.01 1.20
N GLU A 142 -14.91 -11.35 0.40
CA GLU A 142 -14.61 -11.06 -1.01
C GLU A 142 -13.34 -10.22 -1.15
N ILE A 143 -13.18 -9.17 -0.33
CA ILE A 143 -11.97 -8.33 -0.36
C ILE A 143 -10.73 -9.10 0.07
N GLU A 144 -10.86 -10.04 0.99
CA GLU A 144 -9.75 -10.92 1.36
C GLU A 144 -9.32 -11.77 0.17
N THR A 145 -10.26 -12.36 -0.58
CA THR A 145 -9.94 -13.11 -1.81
C THR A 145 -9.38 -12.21 -2.93
N GLU A 146 -9.86 -10.98 -3.07
CA GLU A 146 -9.30 -9.98 -3.99
C GLU A 146 -7.83 -9.67 -3.65
N LEU A 147 -7.54 -9.48 -2.35
CA LEU A 147 -6.19 -9.17 -1.87
C LEU A 147 -5.20 -10.29 -2.21
N GLU A 148 -5.63 -11.55 -2.06
CA GLU A 148 -4.83 -12.75 -2.39
C GLU A 148 -4.54 -12.85 -3.89
N THR A 149 -5.58 -12.65 -4.72
CA THR A 149 -5.51 -12.82 -6.18
C THR A 149 -4.85 -11.64 -6.90
N THR A 150 -4.79 -10.44 -6.29
CA THR A 150 -4.27 -9.22 -6.93
C THR A 150 -2.88 -9.41 -7.57
N ALA A 151 -1.97 -10.14 -6.91
CA ALA A 151 -0.62 -10.33 -7.44
C ALA A 151 -0.60 -11.17 -8.72
N GLU A 152 -1.53 -12.11 -8.85
CA GLU A 152 -1.69 -12.95 -10.04
C GLU A 152 -2.36 -12.17 -11.15
N SER A 153 -3.42 -11.41 -10.84
CA SER A 153 -4.09 -10.50 -11.79
C SER A 153 -3.11 -9.54 -12.47
N ILE A 154 -2.24 -8.89 -11.69
CA ILE A 154 -1.19 -8.01 -12.23
C ILE A 154 -0.22 -8.79 -13.12
N SER A 155 0.17 -10.00 -12.70
CA SER A 155 1.14 -10.81 -13.44
C SER A 155 0.60 -11.34 -14.77
N MET A 156 -0.71 -11.61 -14.86
CA MET A 156 -1.35 -12.04 -16.12
C MET A 156 -1.26 -10.98 -17.21
N GLN A 157 -1.30 -9.69 -16.84
CA GLN A 157 -1.19 -8.56 -17.78
C GLN A 157 0.24 -8.37 -18.33
N ALA A 158 1.23 -9.10 -17.83
CA ALA A 158 2.62 -8.90 -18.22
C ALA A 158 2.90 -9.17 -19.70
N ALA A 159 2.19 -10.14 -20.30
CA ALA A 159 2.37 -10.52 -21.71
C ALA A 159 1.93 -9.43 -22.69
N GLU A 160 1.00 -8.56 -22.27
CA GLU A 160 0.50 -7.45 -23.08
C GLU A 160 1.45 -6.24 -23.05
N HIS A 161 2.10 -6.01 -21.91
CA HIS A 161 2.97 -4.83 -21.71
C HIS A 161 4.44 -5.06 -22.06
N ILE A 162 4.91 -6.31 -22.02
CA ILE A 162 6.32 -6.66 -22.30
C ILE A 162 6.43 -7.39 -23.63
N HIS A 163 7.22 -6.83 -24.56
CA HIS A 163 7.53 -7.47 -25.83
C HIS A 163 8.93 -8.10 -25.84
N SER A 164 9.19 -8.92 -26.87
CA SER A 164 10.48 -9.61 -27.02
C SER A 164 11.61 -8.61 -27.27
N ALA A 165 12.80 -8.93 -26.75
CA ALA A 165 14.01 -8.12 -26.92
C ALA A 165 13.91 -6.68 -26.40
N GLU A 166 13.08 -6.46 -25.38
CA GLU A 166 13.04 -5.19 -24.64
C GLU A 166 14.03 -5.19 -23.48
N LEU A 167 14.71 -4.05 -23.29
CA LEU A 167 15.52 -3.76 -22.12
C LEU A 167 14.67 -3.02 -21.09
N ILE A 168 14.35 -3.72 -20.00
CA ILE A 168 13.49 -3.20 -18.92
C ILE A 168 14.36 -2.78 -17.74
N MET A 169 14.13 -1.58 -17.21
CA MET A 169 14.79 -1.12 -15.99
C MET A 169 13.85 -1.17 -14.78
N THR A 170 14.36 -1.64 -13.64
CA THR A 170 13.61 -1.69 -12.37
C THR A 170 14.47 -1.21 -11.20
N ILE A 171 13.85 -0.78 -10.10
CA ILE A 171 14.54 -0.29 -8.91
C ILE A 171 14.16 -1.06 -7.65
N GLY A 172 15.16 -1.42 -6.85
CA GLY A 172 15.00 -2.03 -5.55
C GLY A 172 14.34 -3.42 -5.63
N TYR A 173 13.60 -3.77 -4.58
CA TYR A 173 12.90 -5.06 -4.49
C TYR A 173 11.40 -4.88 -4.33
N SER A 174 10.63 -5.46 -5.25
CA SER A 174 9.17 -5.54 -5.16
C SER A 174 8.69 -6.92 -5.58
N ARG A 175 7.89 -7.56 -4.72
CA ARG A 175 7.31 -8.89 -5.00
C ARG A 175 6.39 -8.89 -6.22
N ALA A 176 5.65 -7.80 -6.44
CA ALA A 176 4.76 -7.67 -7.59
C ALA A 176 5.56 -7.58 -8.89
N VAL A 177 6.62 -6.77 -8.92
CA VAL A 177 7.53 -6.64 -10.08
C VAL A 177 8.25 -7.95 -10.34
N GLU A 178 8.72 -8.64 -9.31
CA GLU A 178 9.36 -9.96 -9.44
C GLU A 178 8.43 -10.98 -10.11
N LYS A 179 7.18 -11.11 -9.63
CA LYS A 179 6.20 -12.03 -10.23
C LYS A 179 5.84 -11.64 -11.66
N PHE A 180 5.66 -10.34 -11.92
CA PHE A 180 5.35 -9.78 -13.23
C PHE A 180 6.43 -10.12 -14.27
N LEU A 181 7.71 -9.88 -13.93
CA LEU A 181 8.83 -10.16 -14.82
C LEU A 181 9.03 -11.66 -15.05
N LYS A 182 8.86 -12.49 -14.02
CA LYS A 182 8.92 -13.95 -14.18
C LYS A 182 7.84 -14.46 -15.11
N LYS A 183 6.61 -13.94 -14.98
CA LYS A 183 5.49 -14.33 -15.84
C LYS A 183 5.71 -13.90 -17.29
N ALA A 184 6.27 -12.71 -17.52
CA ALA A 184 6.65 -12.27 -18.86
C ALA A 184 7.75 -13.18 -19.47
N ALA A 185 8.76 -13.55 -18.67
CA ALA A 185 9.87 -14.37 -19.12
C ALA A 185 9.47 -15.80 -19.54
N GLU A 186 8.37 -16.35 -19.02
CA GLU A 186 7.81 -17.62 -19.47
C GLU A 186 7.37 -17.57 -20.95
N THR A 187 6.92 -16.40 -21.41
CA THR A 187 6.39 -16.23 -22.77
C THR A 187 7.45 -15.78 -23.77
N ARG A 188 8.40 -14.94 -23.34
CA ARG A 188 9.33 -14.23 -24.23
C ARG A 188 10.69 -14.00 -23.54
N PRO A 189 11.81 -13.98 -24.29
CA PRO A 189 13.09 -13.59 -23.74
C PRO A 189 13.13 -12.08 -23.47
N ILE A 190 13.49 -11.72 -22.24
CA ILE A 190 13.56 -10.33 -21.76
C ILE A 190 14.92 -10.08 -21.09
N GLU A 191 15.41 -8.85 -21.19
CA GLU A 191 16.61 -8.41 -20.47
C GLU A 191 16.22 -7.34 -19.44
N VAL A 192 16.69 -7.52 -18.20
CA VAL A 192 16.29 -6.67 -17.08
C VAL A 192 17.51 -6.03 -16.42
N VAL A 193 17.53 -4.71 -16.37
CA VAL A 193 18.46 -3.91 -15.59
C VAL A 193 17.86 -3.64 -14.22
N VAL A 194 18.52 -4.08 -13.16
CA VAL A 194 18.08 -3.91 -11.78
C VAL A 194 19.00 -2.92 -11.09
N ILE A 195 18.40 -1.87 -10.53
CA ILE A 195 19.10 -0.88 -9.71
C ILE A 195 19.10 -1.38 -8.26
N GLU A 196 20.28 -1.38 -7.63
CA GLU A 196 20.47 -1.93 -6.28
C GLU A 196 19.69 -1.21 -5.18
N CYS A 197 19.44 0.10 -5.33
CA CYS A 197 18.75 0.97 -4.37
C CYS A 197 19.55 1.09 -3.06
N ALA A 198 20.68 1.80 -3.11
CA ALA A 198 21.44 2.14 -1.92
C ALA A 198 20.62 3.10 -1.03
N PRO A 199 20.64 2.95 0.31
CA PRO A 199 21.57 2.16 1.15
C PRO A 199 21.09 0.73 1.49
N ASP A 200 19.83 0.38 1.25
CA ASP A 200 19.25 -0.90 1.64
C ASP A 200 19.70 -2.08 0.74
N CYS A 201 20.19 -1.79 -0.47
CA CYS A 201 20.73 -2.74 -1.46
C CYS A 201 19.80 -3.93 -1.78
N ARG A 202 18.49 -3.78 -1.56
CA ARG A 202 17.51 -4.86 -1.76
C ARG A 202 17.38 -5.28 -3.23
N GLY A 203 17.77 -4.43 -4.18
CA GLY A 203 17.78 -4.80 -5.61
C GLY A 203 18.70 -5.99 -5.92
N GLN A 204 19.73 -6.22 -5.12
CA GLN A 204 20.60 -7.41 -5.25
C GLN A 204 19.81 -8.71 -5.06
N GLN A 205 18.84 -8.72 -4.13
CA GLN A 205 17.95 -9.86 -3.92
C GLN A 205 17.02 -10.09 -5.13
N LEU A 206 16.51 -9.01 -5.74
CA LEU A 206 15.69 -9.11 -6.95
C LEU A 206 16.49 -9.71 -8.11
N ALA A 207 17.69 -9.17 -8.35
CA ALA A 207 18.59 -9.66 -9.40
C ALA A 207 18.91 -11.15 -9.20
N ALA A 208 19.24 -11.58 -7.98
CA ALA A 208 19.48 -12.98 -7.67
C ALA A 208 18.24 -13.88 -7.89
N ASN A 209 17.03 -13.39 -7.57
CA ASN A 209 15.78 -14.11 -7.81
C ASN A 209 15.46 -14.26 -9.31
N LEU A 210 15.74 -13.23 -10.11
CA LEU A 210 15.51 -13.22 -11.56
C LEU A 210 16.57 -14.06 -12.30
N ALA A 211 17.84 -13.99 -11.89
CA ALA A 211 18.91 -14.84 -12.42
C ALA A 211 18.62 -16.33 -12.19
N ARG A 212 18.08 -16.69 -11.00
CA ARG A 212 17.59 -18.07 -10.72
C ARG A 212 16.46 -18.51 -11.65
N ALA A 213 15.64 -17.57 -12.11
CA ALA A 213 14.60 -17.82 -13.10
C ALA A 213 15.12 -17.82 -14.55
N LYS A 214 16.46 -17.80 -14.75
CA LYS A 214 17.13 -17.78 -16.07
C LYS A 214 16.81 -16.55 -16.92
N ILE A 215 16.51 -15.43 -16.28
CA ILE A 215 16.31 -14.14 -16.96
C ILE A 215 17.67 -13.45 -17.05
N GLN A 216 17.98 -12.84 -18.20
CA GLN A 216 19.20 -12.06 -18.35
C GLN A 216 19.09 -10.78 -17.51
N THR A 217 19.85 -10.72 -16.43
CA THR A 217 19.75 -9.62 -15.44
C THR A 217 21.09 -8.93 -15.27
N THR A 218 21.09 -7.60 -15.35
CA THR A 218 22.26 -6.76 -15.06
C THR A 218 22.00 -5.94 -13.82
N LEU A 219 22.86 -6.09 -12.81
CA LEU A 219 22.82 -5.24 -11.62
C LEU A 219 23.62 -3.96 -11.87
N ILE A 220 23.04 -2.81 -11.55
CA ILE A 220 23.69 -1.51 -11.66
C ILE A 220 23.56 -0.73 -10.36
N SER A 221 24.50 0.19 -10.14
CA SER A 221 24.42 1.16 -9.05
C SER A 221 23.51 2.33 -9.41
N ASP A 222 22.93 2.97 -8.39
CA ASP A 222 22.00 4.10 -8.52
C ASP A 222 22.63 5.28 -9.30
N ALA A 223 23.96 5.45 -9.23
CA ALA A 223 24.69 6.48 -9.97
C ALA A 223 24.74 6.24 -11.49
N ALA A 224 24.65 4.98 -11.94
CA ALA A 224 24.74 4.61 -13.35
C ALA A 224 23.39 4.72 -14.09
N VAL A 225 22.31 5.03 -13.39
CA VAL A 225 20.94 5.09 -13.94
C VAL A 225 20.87 6.04 -15.13
N PHE A 226 21.38 7.26 -14.97
CA PHE A 226 21.31 8.28 -16.03
C PHE A 226 22.10 7.88 -17.29
N ALA A 227 23.25 7.22 -17.12
CA ALA A 227 24.12 6.82 -18.23
C ALA A 227 23.47 5.71 -19.10
N ILE A 228 22.80 4.75 -18.46
CA ILE A 228 22.21 3.59 -19.14
C ILE A 228 20.80 3.89 -19.68
N MET A 229 20.12 4.92 -19.14
CA MET A 229 18.74 5.27 -19.49
C MET A 229 18.50 5.44 -21.00
N SER A 230 19.51 5.92 -21.76
CA SER A 230 19.43 6.08 -23.21
C SER A 230 19.15 4.78 -24.00
N ARG A 231 19.43 3.62 -23.41
CA ARG A 231 19.25 2.29 -24.06
C ARG A 231 17.98 1.58 -23.60
N ILE A 232 17.30 2.11 -22.59
CA ILE A 232 16.19 1.42 -21.91
C ILE A 232 14.90 1.71 -22.65
N ASN A 233 14.10 0.68 -22.87
CA ASN A 233 12.83 0.82 -23.57
C ASN A 233 11.69 1.18 -22.61
N LYS A 234 11.69 0.59 -21.40
CA LYS A 234 10.64 0.79 -20.39
C LYS A 234 11.22 0.73 -18.99
N VAL A 235 10.66 1.54 -18.11
CA VAL A 235 10.95 1.50 -16.67
C VAL A 235 9.76 0.90 -15.95
N ILE A 236 9.95 -0.19 -15.21
CA ILE A 236 8.89 -0.84 -14.41
C ILE A 236 9.24 -0.72 -12.94
N ILE A 237 8.38 -0.06 -12.17
CA ILE A 237 8.62 0.19 -10.74
C ILE A 237 7.47 -0.32 -9.88
N GLY A 238 7.82 -0.72 -8.66
CA GLY A 238 6.85 -0.91 -7.59
C GLY A 238 6.65 0.39 -6.81
N THR A 239 5.49 0.52 -6.17
CA THR A 239 5.21 1.65 -5.25
C THR A 239 4.90 1.16 -3.84
N HIS A 240 5.11 2.01 -2.84
CA HIS A 240 4.60 1.83 -1.48
C HIS A 240 3.16 2.32 -1.38
N SER A 241 2.85 3.50 -1.92
CA SER A 241 1.49 4.07 -1.94
C SER A 241 1.30 5.02 -3.13
N VAL A 242 0.05 5.15 -3.59
CA VAL A 242 -0.36 6.11 -4.64
C VAL A 242 -1.27 7.15 -3.99
N LEU A 243 -0.96 8.42 -4.15
CA LEU A 243 -1.68 9.53 -3.52
C LEU A 243 -2.85 10.00 -4.38
N ALA A 244 -3.72 10.85 -3.80
CA ALA A 244 -4.92 11.35 -4.46
C ALA A 244 -4.64 12.18 -5.73
N ASN A 245 -3.48 12.84 -5.80
CA ASN A 245 -3.03 13.59 -6.98
C ASN A 245 -2.35 12.71 -8.05
N GLY A 246 -2.33 11.39 -7.87
CA GLY A 246 -1.57 10.45 -8.71
C GLY A 246 -0.07 10.39 -8.40
N GLY A 247 0.39 11.15 -7.39
CA GLY A 247 1.76 11.09 -6.90
C GLY A 247 2.09 9.72 -6.29
N LEU A 248 3.38 9.37 -6.30
CA LEU A 248 3.85 8.06 -5.86
C LEU A 248 4.77 8.22 -4.65
N GLN A 249 4.53 7.41 -3.63
CA GLN A 249 5.48 7.19 -2.55
C GLN A 249 6.15 5.83 -2.81
N ALA A 250 7.44 5.84 -3.13
CA ALA A 250 8.19 4.64 -3.52
C ALA A 250 9.55 4.57 -2.79
N VAL A 251 10.34 3.56 -3.11
CA VAL A 251 11.70 3.41 -2.57
C VAL A 251 12.59 4.61 -2.95
N CYS A 252 13.60 4.89 -2.13
CA CYS A 252 14.55 5.97 -2.39
C CYS A 252 15.21 5.82 -3.76
N GLY A 253 15.54 6.95 -4.40
CA GLY A 253 16.10 6.97 -5.75
C GLY A 253 15.06 6.87 -6.89
N THR A 254 13.82 6.42 -6.63
CA THR A 254 12.77 6.33 -7.67
C THR A 254 12.48 7.68 -8.32
N TYR A 255 12.57 8.78 -7.58
CA TYR A 255 12.38 10.13 -8.14
C TYR A 255 13.48 10.49 -9.16
N SER A 256 14.74 10.19 -8.87
CA SER A 256 15.87 10.41 -9.80
C SER A 256 15.74 9.53 -11.04
N LEU A 257 15.30 8.28 -10.85
CA LEU A 257 14.98 7.36 -11.94
C LEU A 257 13.87 7.92 -12.84
N ALA A 258 12.77 8.41 -12.25
CA ALA A 258 11.65 8.99 -12.99
C ALA A 258 12.04 10.28 -13.72
N LEU A 259 12.88 11.12 -13.12
CA LEU A 259 13.42 12.32 -13.75
C LEU A 259 14.31 11.98 -14.95
N SER A 260 15.17 10.96 -14.78
CA SER A 260 16.03 10.44 -15.86
C SER A 260 15.18 9.87 -16.99
N ALA A 261 14.17 9.04 -16.67
CA ALA A 261 13.26 8.48 -17.66
C ALA A 261 12.49 9.57 -18.42
N LYS A 262 12.03 10.62 -17.71
CA LYS A 262 11.39 11.78 -18.32
C LYS A 262 12.32 12.52 -19.29
N HIS A 263 13.60 12.69 -18.93
CA HIS A 263 14.59 13.34 -19.79
C HIS A 263 14.81 12.56 -21.10
N PHE A 264 14.89 11.23 -21.01
CA PHE A 264 15.06 10.36 -22.19
C PHE A 264 13.73 9.93 -22.85
N SER A 265 12.60 10.48 -22.40
CA SER A 265 11.24 10.13 -22.89
C SER A 265 10.91 8.63 -22.83
N VAL A 266 11.46 7.94 -21.82
CA VAL A 266 11.19 6.52 -21.58
C VAL A 266 9.90 6.38 -20.75
N PRO A 267 8.93 5.55 -21.17
CA PRO A 267 7.70 5.34 -20.41
C PRO A 267 7.97 4.63 -19.07
N VAL A 268 7.35 5.15 -18.01
CA VAL A 268 7.41 4.60 -16.65
C VAL A 268 6.09 3.91 -16.34
N VAL A 269 6.14 2.61 -16.08
CA VAL A 269 5.02 1.76 -15.70
C VAL A 269 5.11 1.45 -14.21
N VAL A 270 4.01 1.67 -13.49
CA VAL A 270 3.96 1.46 -12.04
C VAL A 270 3.04 0.30 -11.72
N LEU A 271 3.57 -0.72 -11.05
CA LEU A 271 2.80 -1.85 -10.57
C LEU A 271 2.32 -1.55 -9.14
N ALA A 272 1.03 -1.21 -9.03
CA ALA A 272 0.39 -0.86 -7.77
C ALA A 272 -0.92 -1.64 -7.59
N PRO A 273 -1.01 -2.52 -6.59
CA PRO A 273 -2.29 -3.04 -6.11
C PRO A 273 -3.26 -1.93 -5.67
N THR A 274 -4.56 -2.15 -5.86
CA THR A 274 -5.63 -1.18 -5.53
C THR A 274 -5.60 -0.73 -4.08
N TYR A 275 -5.28 -1.62 -3.14
CA TYR A 275 -5.23 -1.29 -1.70
C TYR A 275 -4.11 -0.30 -1.31
N LYS A 276 -3.15 -0.04 -2.21
CA LYS A 276 -2.11 0.99 -2.02
C LYS A 276 -2.55 2.39 -2.44
N LEU A 277 -3.75 2.53 -3.03
CA LEU A 277 -4.30 3.82 -3.41
C LEU A 277 -4.88 4.53 -2.19
N ALA A 278 -4.37 5.73 -1.94
CA ALA A 278 -4.68 6.55 -0.78
C ALA A 278 -5.37 7.85 -1.21
N PRO A 279 -6.49 8.24 -0.55
CA PRO A 279 -7.13 9.53 -0.79
C PRO A 279 -6.40 10.70 -0.10
N VAL A 280 -5.17 10.48 0.36
CA VAL A 280 -4.35 11.51 1.02
C VAL A 280 -3.72 12.39 -0.05
N HIS A 281 -3.86 13.71 0.10
CA HIS A 281 -3.23 14.69 -0.78
C HIS A 281 -1.92 15.19 -0.15
N LEU A 282 -0.87 15.30 -0.96
CA LEU A 282 0.38 15.92 -0.53
C LEU A 282 0.24 17.43 -0.67
N CYS A 283 0.02 18.13 0.45
CA CYS A 283 -0.15 19.58 0.44
C CYS A 283 1.19 20.34 0.49
N ASN A 284 2.24 19.74 1.08
CA ASN A 284 3.57 20.32 1.14
C ASN A 284 4.64 19.21 1.18
N TYR A 285 5.77 19.41 0.50
CA TYR A 285 6.93 18.51 0.54
C TYR A 285 7.67 18.55 1.89
N GLU A 286 7.45 19.59 2.70
CA GLU A 286 7.96 19.68 4.07
C GLU A 286 7.07 18.94 5.10
N GLN A 287 6.01 18.24 4.66
CA GLN A 287 5.27 17.35 5.56
C GLN A 287 6.22 16.28 6.11
N GLY A 288 6.55 16.39 7.40
CA GLY A 288 7.56 15.56 8.07
C GLY A 288 7.28 14.05 8.00
N ASP A 289 6.04 13.64 7.77
CA ASP A 289 5.63 12.23 7.81
C ASP A 289 5.70 11.51 6.45
N PHE A 290 6.03 12.22 5.36
CA PHE A 290 6.06 11.62 4.02
C PHE A 290 7.26 10.71 3.81
N ASN A 291 8.44 11.09 4.31
CA ASN A 291 9.66 10.32 4.16
C ASN A 291 10.01 9.61 5.48
N ILE A 292 10.21 8.30 5.41
CA ILE A 292 10.66 7.51 6.56
C ILE A 292 12.18 7.60 6.63
N LEU A 293 12.70 8.22 7.68
CA LEU A 293 14.13 8.29 7.94
C LEU A 293 14.61 6.98 8.56
N GLY A 294 15.54 6.31 7.87
CA GLY A 294 16.19 5.11 8.35
C GLY A 294 17.32 5.40 9.35
N ASN A 295 17.96 4.34 9.85
CA ASN A 295 19.19 4.48 10.64
C ASN A 295 20.31 5.03 9.75
N THR A 296 21.01 6.07 10.21
CA THR A 296 22.14 6.68 9.52
C THR A 296 23.32 5.73 9.33
N GLU A 297 23.43 4.71 10.19
CA GLU A 297 24.48 3.68 10.09
C GLU A 297 24.52 2.97 8.73
N ALA A 298 23.36 2.85 8.06
CA ALA A 298 23.27 2.23 6.74
C ALA A 298 23.99 3.04 5.64
N ILE A 299 24.14 4.35 5.85
CA ILE A 299 24.83 5.25 4.91
C ILE A 299 26.26 5.48 5.38
N LEU A 300 26.42 5.84 6.66
CA LEU A 300 27.69 6.15 7.27
C LEU A 300 27.90 5.25 8.50
N PRO A 301 28.75 4.20 8.40
CA PRO A 301 29.00 3.32 9.52
C PRO A 301 29.50 4.10 10.73
N PHE A 302 28.97 3.82 11.93
CA PHE A 302 29.35 4.54 13.16
C PHE A 302 30.85 4.50 13.45
N ARG A 303 31.51 3.39 13.05
CA ARG A 303 32.96 3.22 13.24
C ARG A 303 33.81 4.03 12.25
N SER A 304 33.21 4.57 11.20
CA SER A 304 33.94 5.30 10.16
C SER A 304 34.54 6.59 10.73
N GLN A 305 35.74 6.95 10.25
CA GLN A 305 36.41 8.18 10.67
C GLN A 305 35.59 9.43 10.31
N ALA A 306 34.87 9.40 9.19
CA ALA A 306 33.96 10.48 8.78
C ALA A 306 32.76 10.66 9.73
N ALA A 307 32.34 9.63 10.47
CA ALA A 307 31.35 9.77 11.54
C ALA A 307 31.94 10.38 12.83
N ARG A 308 33.26 10.29 13.02
CA ARG A 308 33.97 10.90 14.16
C ARG A 308 34.33 12.33 13.80
N LEU A 309 33.41 13.24 14.04
CA LEU A 309 33.62 14.69 13.86
C LEU A 309 34.73 15.30 14.76
N TYR A 310 35.55 14.50 15.47
CA TYR A 310 36.39 14.99 16.57
C TYR A 310 37.72 14.26 16.88
N GLU A 311 38.40 13.60 15.93
CA GLU A 311 39.72 12.96 16.20
C GLU A 311 40.86 13.45 15.27
N GLY A 312 40.87 14.75 14.93
CA GLY A 312 41.88 15.34 14.03
C GLY A 312 42.74 16.46 14.62
N LEU A 313 42.65 16.78 15.91
CA LEU A 313 43.31 17.96 16.51
C LEU A 313 44.29 17.66 17.66
N GLN A 314 44.68 16.40 17.86
CA GLN A 314 45.73 16.05 18.85
C GLN A 314 46.65 14.93 18.35
N SER A 315 47.58 15.24 17.45
CA SER A 315 48.83 14.45 17.29
C SER A 315 49.93 15.16 16.47
N THR A 316 50.04 16.49 16.59
CA THR A 316 51.23 17.24 16.15
C THR A 316 51.63 18.28 17.19
N LEU A 317 52.18 17.81 18.31
CA LEU A 317 53.07 18.54 19.22
C LEU A 317 54.13 17.56 19.74
#